data_AF-A0A920F9U5-F1
#
_entry.id   AF-A0A920F9U5-F1
#
_cell.length_a   1.000
_cell.length_b   1.000
_cell.length_c   1.000
_cell.angle_alpha   90.00
_cell.angle_beta   90.00
_cell.angle_gamma   90.00
#
_symmetry.space_group_name_H-M   'P 1'
#
loop_
_entity.id
_entity.type
_entity.pdbx_description
1 polymer ?
#
loop_
_entity_poly.entity_id
_entity_poly.type
_entity_poly.pdbx_seq_one_letter_code
_entity_poly.pdbx_strand_id
1 'polypeptide(L)'
;MSTLIEALGATPVTMSFKEVYPALQRGLVDCAITSPTSGNTGNWPEVTTHFLPLGISWSVNAHFINLDKWNSFSDAEKAKLEKEFTDFQNAFWALAKQNNGWAIACNTGGNGCENYTKFGMTSSRTHSGRSSQGHGRHNGQGFAWLGREL
;
A
#
# COMPACT_ATOMS: atom_id res chain seq x y z
N MET A 1 10.07 4.51 -10.78
CA MET A 1 9.04 3.47 -10.98
C MET A 1 9.14 2.87 -12.37
N SER A 2 9.14 3.65 -13.46
CA SER A 2 9.26 3.16 -14.84
C SER A 2 10.36 2.11 -15.05
N THR A 3 11.60 2.38 -14.62
CA THR A 3 12.74 1.44 -14.76
C THR A 3 12.51 0.11 -14.06
N LEU A 4 11.82 0.10 -12.91
CA LEU A 4 11.48 -1.15 -12.22
C LEU A 4 10.47 -1.97 -13.02
N ILE A 5 9.48 -1.31 -13.62
CA ILE A 5 8.44 -1.95 -14.42
C ILE A 5 9.02 -2.50 -15.73
N GLU A 6 9.92 -1.74 -16.37
CA GLU A 6 10.68 -2.18 -17.53
C GLU A 6 11.58 -3.39 -17.21
N ALA A 7 12.25 -3.38 -16.05
CA ALA A 7 13.05 -4.52 -15.59
C ALA A 7 12.23 -5.78 -15.31
N LEU A 8 10.94 -5.63 -14.99
CA LEU A 8 9.98 -6.73 -14.86
C LEU A 8 9.41 -7.18 -16.22
N GLY A 9 9.83 -6.56 -17.33
CA GLY A 9 9.42 -6.90 -18.69
C GLY A 9 8.09 -6.29 -19.14
N ALA A 10 7.54 -5.34 -18.39
CA ALA A 10 6.30 -4.66 -18.74
C ALA A 10 6.56 -3.25 -19.32
N THR A 11 5.59 -2.71 -20.07
CA THR A 11 5.67 -1.36 -20.64
C THR A 11 4.99 -0.36 -19.70
N PRO A 12 5.71 0.57 -19.05
CA PRO A 12 5.11 1.51 -18.12
C PRO A 12 4.31 2.59 -18.85
N VAL A 13 3.08 2.84 -18.39
CA VAL A 13 2.25 3.97 -18.85
C VAL A 13 1.96 4.87 -17.65
N THR A 14 2.31 6.15 -17.76
CA THR A 14 2.01 7.15 -16.72
C THR A 14 0.68 7.83 -17.05
N MET A 15 -0.26 7.80 -16.13
CA MET A 15 -1.57 8.44 -16.26
C MET A 15 -2.07 8.96 -14.91
N SER A 16 -3.05 9.86 -14.94
CA SER A 16 -3.68 10.36 -13.72
C SER A 16 -4.53 9.28 -13.06
N PHE A 17 -4.63 9.28 -11.73
CA PHE A 17 -5.42 8.28 -10.98
C PHE A 17 -6.87 8.17 -11.46
N LYS A 18 -7.49 9.30 -11.84
CA LYS A 18 -8.88 9.33 -12.34
C LYS A 18 -9.06 8.68 -13.71
N GLU A 19 -7.98 8.50 -14.46
CA GLU A 19 -7.99 7.90 -15.80
C GLU A 19 -7.79 6.39 -15.76
N VAL A 20 -7.30 5.85 -14.63
CA VAL A 20 -6.95 4.44 -14.52
C VAL A 20 -8.18 3.53 -14.64
N TYR A 21 -9.30 3.85 -13.98
CA TYR A 21 -10.52 3.05 -14.10
C TYR A 21 -11.00 2.94 -15.56
N PRO A 22 -11.23 4.04 -16.32
CA PRO A 22 -11.65 3.92 -17.71
C PRO A 22 -10.56 3.40 -18.65
N ALA A 23 -9.27 3.55 -18.31
CA ALA A 23 -8.18 2.93 -19.06
C ALA A 23 -8.16 1.40 -18.87
N LEU A 24 -8.36 0.93 -17.64
CA LEU A 24 -8.63 -0.47 -17.33
C LEU A 24 -9.90 -0.86 -18.07
N GLN A 25 -11.09 -0.32 -17.78
CA GLN A 25 -12.34 -0.76 -18.41
C GLN A 25 -12.28 -0.92 -19.95
N ARG A 26 -11.58 -0.02 -20.65
CA ARG A 26 -11.45 -0.04 -22.12
C ARG A 26 -10.28 -0.87 -22.68
N GLY A 27 -9.45 -1.46 -21.82
CA GLY A 27 -8.29 -2.25 -22.25
C GLY A 27 -7.13 -1.42 -22.80
N LEU A 28 -7.04 -0.13 -22.43
CA LEU A 28 -5.87 0.70 -22.77
C LEU A 28 -4.64 0.26 -21.96
N VAL A 29 -4.85 -0.25 -20.75
CA VAL A 29 -3.85 -0.91 -19.92
C VAL A 29 -4.40 -2.23 -19.39
N ASP A 30 -3.54 -3.22 -19.27
CA ASP A 30 -3.88 -4.56 -18.77
C ASP A 30 -3.87 -4.63 -17.24
N CYS A 31 -3.03 -3.78 -16.63
CA CYS A 31 -2.78 -3.77 -15.21
C CYS A 31 -2.46 -2.38 -14.66
N ALA A 32 -2.68 -2.20 -13.36
CA ALA A 32 -2.35 -0.98 -12.64
C ALA A 32 -1.72 -1.29 -11.27
N ILE A 33 -0.85 -0.39 -10.82
CA ILE A 33 -0.07 -0.52 -9.59
C ILE A 33 -0.51 0.57 -8.61
N THR A 34 -0.99 0.18 -7.44
CA THR A 34 -1.41 1.13 -6.39
C THR A 34 -1.50 0.44 -5.03
N SER A 35 -1.86 1.12 -3.95
CA SER A 35 -2.16 0.43 -2.68
C SER A 35 -3.51 -0.29 -2.74
N PRO A 36 -3.73 -1.37 -1.97
CA PRO A 36 -5.02 -2.05 -1.89
C PRO A 36 -6.17 -1.10 -1.52
N THR A 37 -5.90 -0.12 -0.67
CA THR A 37 -6.85 0.89 -0.21
C THR A 37 -7.27 1.83 -1.35
N SER A 38 -6.30 2.32 -2.13
CA SER A 38 -6.56 3.21 -3.27
C SER A 38 -7.23 2.47 -4.42
N GLY A 39 -6.82 1.23 -4.72
CA GLY A 39 -7.47 0.40 -5.74
C GLY A 39 -8.94 0.14 -5.41
N ASN A 40 -9.25 -0.16 -4.15
CA ASN A 40 -10.62 -0.36 -3.69
C ASN A 40 -11.48 0.90 -3.81
N THR A 41 -10.98 2.02 -3.29
CA THR A 41 -11.71 3.32 -3.31
C THR A 41 -11.86 3.89 -4.73
N GLY A 42 -10.97 3.51 -5.65
CA GLY A 42 -11.10 3.78 -7.08
C GLY A 42 -12.03 2.83 -7.83
N ASN A 43 -12.63 1.84 -7.16
CA ASN A 43 -13.47 0.77 -7.74
C ASN A 43 -12.78 -0.04 -8.86
N TRP A 44 -11.45 -0.04 -8.93
CA TRP A 44 -10.73 -0.82 -9.95
C TRP A 44 -11.08 -2.32 -9.95
N PRO A 45 -11.40 -2.96 -8.80
CA PRO A 45 -11.86 -4.34 -8.77
C PRO A 45 -13.14 -4.64 -9.57
N GLU A 46 -13.92 -3.64 -9.99
CA GLU A 46 -15.06 -3.86 -10.91
C GLU A 46 -14.61 -4.26 -12.31
N VAL A 47 -13.41 -3.85 -12.72
CA VAL A 47 -12.90 -3.98 -14.09
C VAL A 47 -11.60 -4.78 -14.17
N THR A 48 -11.15 -5.36 -13.05
CA THR A 48 -9.97 -6.22 -12.93
C THR A 48 -10.32 -7.53 -12.25
N THR A 49 -9.62 -8.60 -12.60
CA THR A 49 -9.93 -9.95 -12.09
C THR A 49 -8.89 -10.46 -11.09
N HIS A 50 -7.65 -9.99 -11.17
CA HIS A 50 -6.53 -10.50 -10.40
C HIS A 50 -5.98 -9.46 -9.44
N PHE A 51 -5.64 -9.91 -8.22
CA PHE A 51 -4.97 -9.14 -7.20
C PHE A 51 -3.63 -9.81 -6.85
N LEU A 52 -2.55 -9.02 -6.89
CA LEU A 52 -1.21 -9.49 -6.53
C LEU A 52 -0.58 -8.53 -5.49
N PRO A 53 -0.40 -8.96 -4.22
CA PRO A 53 0.15 -8.12 -3.16
C PRO A 53 1.68 -8.03 -3.22
N LEU A 54 2.21 -7.14 -4.07
CA LEU A 54 3.66 -6.93 -4.19
C LEU A 54 4.16 -5.73 -3.37
N GLY A 55 5.14 -5.96 -2.51
CA GLY A 55 5.87 -4.89 -1.81
C GLY A 55 6.92 -4.19 -2.68
N ILE A 56 6.57 -3.73 -3.89
CA ILE A 56 7.54 -3.17 -4.86
C ILE A 56 7.81 -1.68 -4.72
N SER A 57 7.08 -1.01 -3.83
CA SER A 57 7.26 0.41 -3.51
C SER A 57 6.92 0.65 -2.05
N TRP A 58 7.40 1.75 -1.47
CA TRP A 58 6.99 2.23 -0.15
C TRP A 58 7.07 3.74 -0.11
N SER A 59 6.17 4.35 0.66
CA SER A 59 6.22 5.78 0.96
C SER A 59 6.92 5.99 2.30
N VAL A 60 7.76 7.03 2.38
CA VAL A 60 8.37 7.47 3.63
C VAL A 60 7.65 8.76 4.06
N ASN A 61 7.12 8.77 5.28
CA ASN A 61 6.63 9.99 5.92
C ASN A 61 7.60 10.35 7.04
N ALA A 62 8.01 11.62 7.08
CA ALA A 62 8.91 12.13 8.09
C ALA A 62 8.34 13.42 8.69
N HIS A 63 8.45 13.56 10.01
CA HIS A 63 8.03 14.74 10.74
C HIS A 63 9.28 15.53 11.11
N PHE A 64 9.32 16.80 10.73
CA PHE A 64 10.46 17.68 10.97
C PHE A 64 10.05 18.88 11.82
N ILE A 65 10.98 19.34 12.65
CA ILE A 65 10.86 20.57 13.43
C ILE A 65 12.07 21.47 13.14
N ASN A 66 11.85 22.78 13.15
CA ASN A 66 12.96 23.74 13.05
C ASN A 66 13.94 23.55 14.22
N LEU A 67 15.24 23.61 13.92
CA LEU A 67 16.30 23.32 14.90
C LEU A 67 16.37 24.36 16.02
N ASP A 68 16.21 25.65 15.72
CA ASP A 68 16.20 26.70 16.73
C ASP A 68 15.02 26.52 17.69
N LYS A 69 13.86 26.14 17.13
CA LYS A 69 12.69 25.84 17.94
C LYS A 69 12.92 24.61 18.82
N TRP A 70 13.50 23.55 18.27
CA TRP A 70 13.86 22.35 19.03
C TRP A 70 14.82 22.68 20.18
N ASN A 71 15.84 23.49 19.91
CA ASN A 71 16.83 23.89 20.90
C ASN A 71 16.27 24.83 21.98
N SER A 72 15.18 25.55 21.69
CA SER A 72 14.50 26.41 22.67
C SER A 72 13.75 25.63 23.77
N PHE A 73 13.52 24.33 23.57
CA PHE A 73 12.87 23.47 24.56
C PHE A 73 13.83 22.98 25.64
N SER A 74 13.31 22.80 26.85
CA SER A 74 14.00 22.10 27.93
C SER A 74 14.19 20.61 27.59
N ASP A 75 15.13 19.95 28.25
CA ASP A 75 15.38 18.52 28.04
C ASP A 75 14.17 17.65 28.40
N ALA A 76 13.38 18.07 29.39
CA ALA A 76 12.12 17.41 29.75
C ALA A 76 11.06 17.51 28.65
N GLU A 77 10.94 18.68 28.00
CA GLU A 77 10.02 18.87 26.86
C GLU A 77 10.47 18.07 25.64
N LYS A 78 11.78 18.04 25.34
CA LYS A 78 12.34 17.22 24.25
C LYS A 78 12.05 15.74 24.47
N ALA A 79 12.33 15.22 25.67
CA ALA A 79 12.08 13.83 26.01
C ALA A 79 10.58 13.48 25.91
N LYS A 80 9.69 14.39 26.32
CA LYS A 80 8.25 14.21 26.16
C LYS A 80 7.86 14.15 24.69
N LEU A 81 8.32 15.10 23.86
CA LEU A 81 8.03 15.12 22.43
C LEU A 81 8.52 13.84 21.74
N GLU A 82 9.76 13.41 21.99
CA GLU A 82 10.30 12.16 21.42
C GLU A 82 9.46 10.94 21.79
N LYS A 83 9.01 10.87 23.05
CA LYS A 83 8.13 9.79 23.51
C LYS A 83 6.79 9.80 22.78
N GLU A 84 6.10 10.94 22.75
CA GLU A 84 4.79 11.06 22.09
C GLU A 84 4.88 10.77 20.59
N PHE A 85 5.92 11.25 19.90
CA PHE A 85 6.13 10.93 18.48
C PHE A 85 6.46 9.45 18.25
N THR A 86 7.17 8.80 19.16
CA THR A 86 7.43 7.36 19.09
C THR A 86 6.14 6.56 19.25
N ASP A 87 5.31 6.92 20.23
CA ASP A 87 4.03 6.27 20.48
C ASP A 87 3.05 6.50 19.31
N PHE A 88 2.98 7.74 18.81
CA PHE A 88 2.23 8.10 17.60
C PHE A 88 2.69 7.28 16.39
N GLN A 89 4.00 7.19 16.14
CA GLN A 89 4.54 6.42 15.02
C GLN A 89 4.14 4.94 15.13
N ASN A 90 4.23 4.34 16.33
CA ASN A 90 3.85 2.95 16.55
C ASN A 90 2.36 2.73 16.28
N ALA A 91 1.49 3.61 16.79
CA ALA A 91 0.05 3.57 16.54
C ALA A 91 -0.28 3.72 15.05
N PHE A 92 0.39 4.65 14.37
CA PHE A 92 0.22 4.89 12.94
C PHE A 92 0.58 3.66 12.10
N TRP A 93 1.71 2.99 12.41
CA TRP A 93 2.10 1.76 11.72
C TRP A 93 1.16 0.59 11.99
N ALA A 94 0.64 0.47 13.22
CA ALA A 94 -0.35 -0.56 13.55
C ALA A 94 -1.63 -0.36 12.73
N LEU A 95 -2.13 0.88 12.68
CA LEU A 95 -3.30 1.23 11.88
C LEU A 95 -3.06 1.00 10.39
N ALA A 96 -1.89 1.39 9.86
CA ALA A 96 -1.57 1.18 8.44
C ALA A 96 -1.59 -0.31 8.06
N LYS A 97 -1.04 -1.19 8.91
CA LYS A 97 -1.06 -2.65 8.70
C LYS A 97 -2.48 -3.20 8.70
N GLN A 98 -3.29 -2.78 9.68
CA GLN A 98 -4.68 -3.18 9.81
C GLN A 98 -5.50 -2.73 8.60
N ASN A 99 -5.40 -1.45 8.24
CA ASN A 99 -6.12 -0.84 7.14
C ASN A 99 -5.77 -1.47 5.79
N ASN A 100 -4.49 -1.79 5.57
CA ASN A 100 -4.06 -2.54 4.40
C ASN A 100 -4.63 -3.96 4.37
N GLY A 101 -4.66 -4.64 5.52
CA GLY A 101 -5.27 -5.97 5.66
C GLY A 101 -6.76 -5.97 5.31
N TRP A 102 -7.52 -5.01 5.83
CA TRP A 102 -8.95 -4.84 5.50
C TRP A 102 -9.17 -4.62 4.01
N ALA A 103 -8.41 -3.73 3.38
CA ALA A 103 -8.55 -3.46 1.95
C ALA A 103 -8.21 -4.69 1.09
N ILE A 104 -7.17 -5.47 1.46
CA ILE A 104 -6.86 -6.74 0.79
C ILE A 104 -8.03 -7.73 0.91
N ALA A 105 -8.58 -7.89 2.13
CA ALA A 105 -9.72 -8.78 2.36
C ALA A 105 -10.94 -8.34 1.55
N CYS A 106 -11.26 -7.04 1.54
CA CYS A 106 -12.36 -6.50 0.75
C CYS A 106 -12.15 -6.67 -0.76
N ASN A 107 -10.94 -6.47 -1.27
CA ASN A 107 -10.63 -6.62 -2.69
C ASN A 107 -10.74 -8.08 -3.18
N THR A 108 -10.37 -9.04 -2.34
CA THR A 108 -10.24 -10.47 -2.70
C THR A 108 -11.39 -11.33 -2.22
N GLY A 109 -12.39 -10.73 -1.56
CA GLY A 109 -13.53 -11.44 -0.99
C GLY A 109 -13.22 -12.24 0.27
N GLY A 110 -12.05 -12.01 0.89
CA GLY A 110 -11.61 -12.67 2.11
C GLY A 110 -12.43 -12.28 3.35
N ASN A 111 -12.23 -13.03 4.43
CA ASN A 111 -12.83 -12.75 5.73
C ASN A 111 -12.18 -11.50 6.35
N GLY A 112 -12.96 -10.67 7.06
CA GLY A 112 -12.45 -9.44 7.70
C GLY A 112 -12.43 -8.20 6.79
N CYS A 113 -13.35 -8.13 5.82
CA CYS A 113 -13.57 -6.91 5.05
C CYS A 113 -14.28 -5.85 5.90
N GLU A 114 -13.58 -4.76 6.21
CA GLU A 114 -14.08 -3.60 6.96
C GLU A 114 -13.67 -2.30 6.26
N ASN A 115 -14.45 -1.22 6.42
CA ASN A 115 -14.15 0.14 5.95
C ASN A 115 -13.96 0.32 4.42
N TYR A 116 -14.19 -0.71 3.61
CA TYR A 116 -13.99 -0.73 2.16
C TYR A 116 -15.09 -1.53 1.45
N THR A 117 -15.21 -1.40 0.13
CA THR A 117 -16.21 -2.11 -0.68
C THR A 117 -15.78 -3.56 -0.92
N LYS A 118 -16.69 -4.51 -0.71
CA LYS A 118 -16.39 -5.93 -0.92
C LYS A 118 -16.46 -6.29 -2.41
N PHE A 119 -15.41 -6.91 -2.91
CA PHE A 119 -15.24 -7.48 -4.24
C PHE A 119 -14.77 -8.94 -4.15
N GLY A 120 -14.52 -9.58 -5.28
CA GLY A 120 -14.15 -11.01 -5.36
C GLY A 120 -13.03 -11.30 -6.33
N MET A 121 -11.97 -10.48 -6.33
CA MET A 121 -10.81 -10.72 -7.21
C MET A 121 -10.03 -11.97 -6.78
N THR A 122 -9.49 -12.68 -7.77
CA THR A 122 -8.60 -13.81 -7.55
C THR A 122 -7.25 -13.31 -7.02
N SER A 123 -6.93 -13.64 -5.77
CA SER A 123 -5.59 -13.36 -5.24
C SER A 123 -4.62 -14.45 -5.67
N SER A 124 -3.57 -14.07 -6.39
CA SER A 124 -2.44 -14.98 -6.57
C SER A 124 -1.62 -15.01 -5.28
N ARG A 125 -1.56 -16.17 -4.63
CA ARG A 125 -0.69 -16.35 -3.45
C ARG A 125 0.76 -16.31 -3.93
N THR A 126 1.45 -15.21 -3.68
CA THR A 126 2.92 -15.22 -3.68
C THR A 126 3.37 -16.15 -2.55
N HIS A 127 3.75 -17.38 -2.90
CA HIS A 127 4.28 -18.46 -2.06
C HIS A 127 4.49 -18.10 -0.56
N SER A 128 3.41 -18.03 0.22
CA SER A 128 3.42 -17.75 1.66
C SER A 128 3.49 -19.04 2.49
N GLY A 129 4.17 -20.06 1.94
CA GLY A 129 4.29 -21.41 2.50
C GLY A 129 5.56 -21.67 3.31
N ARG A 130 6.29 -20.62 3.73
CA ARG A 130 7.36 -20.75 4.73
C ARG A 130 7.03 -19.85 5.92
N SER A 131 6.33 -20.44 6.88
CA SER A 131 6.13 -19.90 8.23
C SER A 131 7.48 -19.56 8.87
N SER A 132 7.59 -18.31 9.34
CA SER A 132 8.39 -17.90 10.50
C SER A 132 9.79 -18.50 10.67
N GLN A 133 10.83 -17.81 10.19
CA GLN A 133 12.09 -17.55 10.90
C GLN A 133 13.10 -16.91 9.93
N GLY A 134 13.54 -15.68 10.22
CA GLY A 134 14.57 -14.99 9.46
C GLY A 134 14.36 -13.48 9.49
N HIS A 135 15.24 -12.78 10.19
CA HIS A 135 15.20 -11.33 10.40
C HIS A 135 15.10 -10.52 9.09
N GLY A 136 14.08 -9.66 9.03
CA GLY A 136 13.95 -8.61 8.02
C GLY A 136 12.69 -7.80 8.28
N ARG A 137 12.81 -6.70 9.02
CA ARG A 137 11.72 -5.72 9.25
C ARG A 137 11.40 -4.99 7.94
N HIS A 138 10.79 -5.65 6.96
CA HIS A 138 10.21 -4.96 5.82
C HIS A 138 8.76 -4.59 6.16
N ASN A 139 8.60 -3.42 6.77
CA ASN A 139 7.32 -2.73 7.01
C ASN A 139 6.76 -2.15 5.69
N GLY A 140 6.70 -2.96 4.63
CA GLY A 140 6.19 -2.53 3.33
C GLY A 140 4.67 -2.39 3.37
N GLN A 141 4.18 -1.15 3.28
CA GLN A 141 2.81 -0.89 2.82
C GLN A 141 2.70 -1.54 1.44
N GLY A 142 2.01 -2.68 1.34
CA GLY A 142 1.98 -3.47 0.11
C GLY A 142 1.30 -2.70 -1.02
N PHE A 143 1.88 -2.71 -2.21
CA PHE A 143 1.24 -2.22 -3.42
C PHE A 143 0.61 -3.41 -4.14
N ALA A 144 -0.64 -3.29 -4.52
CA ALA A 144 -1.36 -4.25 -5.32
C ALA A 144 -1.08 -4.00 -6.80
N TRP A 145 -0.77 -5.07 -7.51
CA TRP A 145 -1.02 -5.16 -8.94
C TRP A 145 -2.44 -5.67 -9.16
N LEU A 146 -3.22 -4.89 -9.90
CA LEU A 146 -4.55 -5.25 -10.34
C LEU A 146 -4.50 -5.46 -11.84
N GLY A 147 -4.94 -6.62 -12.33
CA GLY A 147 -4.89 -6.91 -13.76
C GLY A 147 -6.09 -7.72 -14.25
N ARG A 148 -6.28 -7.74 -15.57
CA ARG A 148 -7.09 -8.77 -16.24
C ARG A 148 -6.19 -9.91 -16.68
N GLU A 149 -6.76 -11.11 -16.70
CA GLU A 149 -6.10 -12.34 -17.16
C GLU A 149 -5.55 -12.14 -18.59
N LEU A 150 -4.36 -12.68 -18.86
CA LEU A 150 -3.81 -12.82 -20.22
C LEU A 150 -4.52 -13.94 -20.97
#